data_AF-A0A1G7K6G0-F1
#
_entry.id   AF-A0A1G7K6G0-F1
#
_cell.length_a   1.000
_cell.length_b   1.000
_cell.length_c   1.000
_cell.angle_alpha   90.00
_cell.angle_beta   90.00
_cell.angle_gamma   90.00
#
_symmetry.space_group_name_H-M   'P 1'
#
loop_
_entity.id
_entity.type
_entity.pdbx_description
1 polymer ?
#
loop_
_entity_poly.entity_id
_entity_poly.type
_entity_poly.pdbx_seq_one_letter_code
_entity_poly.pdbx_strand_id
1 'polypeptide(L)'
;MSGDRAQTVLDFVVGMSVFLVAVGFTFAFVPSLLEPYAVGEGATVIVAERGAARLAESSLAEPSLAGAGSTATLSHACTLAFFDGTDAEAASDESDCAWTANADDLHAELGVADRRGLNLTVTQRGSVASLDADGTVVAMRAGPEPPRSESVSAASRIVTINDPGDRESPETYRLTLRVW
;
A
#
# COMPACT_ATOMS: atom_id res chain seq x y z
N MET A 1 -38.33 -67.02 1.81
CA MET A 1 -38.40 -66.17 3.01
C MET A 1 -37.54 -64.96 2.72
N SER A 2 -38.16 -63.87 2.27
CA SER A 2 -37.46 -62.61 1.99
C SER A 2 -37.16 -61.95 3.32
N GLY A 3 -35.89 -61.66 3.58
CA GLY A 3 -35.48 -60.95 4.78
C GLY A 3 -35.98 -59.52 4.70
N ASP A 4 -36.99 -59.20 5.50
CA ASP A 4 -37.41 -57.83 5.80
C ASP A 4 -36.22 -57.10 6.43
N ARG A 5 -35.40 -56.48 5.59
CA ARG A 5 -34.32 -55.59 6.00
C ARG A 5 -34.95 -54.28 6.47
N ALA A 6 -35.46 -54.28 7.70
CA ALA A 6 -35.66 -53.03 8.42
C ALA A 6 -34.27 -52.43 8.67
N GLN A 7 -33.88 -51.47 7.83
CA GLN A 7 -32.70 -50.64 8.05
C GLN A 7 -32.81 -50.03 9.45
N THR A 8 -31.85 -50.32 10.32
CA THR A 8 -32.04 -50.16 11.75
C THR A 8 -32.15 -48.69 12.11
N VAL A 9 -33.00 -48.34 13.08
CA VAL A 9 -33.11 -46.96 13.60
C VAL A 9 -31.74 -46.39 14.01
N LEU A 10 -30.81 -47.27 14.40
CA LEU A 10 -29.42 -46.92 14.69
C LEU A 10 -28.67 -46.37 13.45
N ASP A 11 -28.82 -46.99 12.28
CA ASP A 11 -28.19 -46.50 11.05
C ASP A 11 -28.71 -45.09 10.67
N PHE A 12 -29.99 -44.84 10.91
CA PHE A 12 -30.59 -43.51 10.72
C PHE A 12 -30.02 -42.47 11.69
N VAL A 13 -29.93 -42.80 12.99
CA VAL A 13 -29.37 -41.89 14.01
C VAL A 13 -27.91 -41.59 13.73
N VAL A 14 -27.11 -42.60 13.36
CA VAL A 14 -25.70 -42.41 13.01
C VAL A 14 -25.58 -41.53 11.76
N GLY A 15 -26.36 -41.81 10.71
CA GLY A 15 -26.36 -41.02 9.49
C GLY A 15 -26.73 -39.55 9.74
N MET A 16 -27.79 -39.31 10.51
CA MET A 16 -28.22 -37.95 10.88
C MET A 16 -27.16 -37.24 11.73
N SER A 17 -26.51 -37.94 12.66
CA SER A 17 -25.46 -37.37 13.51
C SER A 17 -24.24 -36.94 12.68
N VAL A 18 -23.76 -37.81 11.79
CA VAL A 18 -22.64 -37.48 10.88
C VAL A 18 -23.01 -36.33 9.96
N PHE A 19 -24.23 -36.33 9.42
CA PHE A 19 -24.72 -35.24 8.57
C PHE A 19 -24.72 -33.90 9.30
N LEU A 20 -25.27 -33.83 10.51
CA LEU A 20 -25.33 -32.59 11.29
C LEU A 20 -23.93 -32.09 11.68
N VAL A 21 -23.01 -32.99 12.03
CA VAL A 21 -21.61 -32.63 12.28
C VAL A 21 -20.94 -32.05 11.04
N ALA A 22 -21.12 -32.69 9.87
CA ALA A 22 -20.57 -32.21 8.60
C ALA A 22 -21.14 -30.84 8.19
N VAL A 23 -22.44 -30.63 8.35
CA VAL A 23 -23.10 -29.34 8.08
C VAL A 23 -22.59 -28.26 9.04
N GLY A 24 -22.50 -28.57 10.34
CA GLY A 24 -21.94 -27.66 11.34
C GLY A 24 -20.50 -27.26 11.02
N PHE A 25 -19.66 -28.23 10.63
CA PHE A 25 -18.30 -27.96 10.18
C PHE A 25 -18.27 -27.07 8.93
N THR A 26 -19.17 -27.30 7.97
CA THR A 26 -19.25 -26.48 6.75
C THR A 26 -19.53 -25.02 7.11
N PHE A 27 -20.52 -24.75 7.97
CA PHE A 27 -20.83 -23.37 8.39
C PHE A 27 -19.74 -22.74 9.28
N ALA A 28 -18.99 -23.55 10.04
CA ALA A 28 -17.92 -23.04 10.89
C ALA A 28 -16.63 -22.72 10.11
N PHE A 29 -16.29 -23.50 9.07
CA PHE A 29 -14.99 -23.43 8.41
C PHE A 29 -15.02 -22.81 7.00
N VAL A 30 -16.10 -22.99 6.23
CA VAL A 30 -16.18 -22.42 4.86
C VAL A 30 -16.09 -20.89 4.84
N PRO A 31 -16.70 -20.13 5.77
CA PRO A 31 -16.57 -18.67 5.77
C PRO A 31 -15.13 -18.19 5.86
N SER A 32 -14.29 -18.82 6.68
CA SER A 32 -12.87 -18.45 6.83
C SER A 32 -12.04 -18.74 5.59
N LEU A 33 -12.39 -19.77 4.80
CA LEU A 33 -11.76 -20.01 3.50
C LEU A 33 -12.12 -18.92 2.46
N LEU A 34 -13.21 -18.20 2.68
CA LEU A 34 -13.71 -17.15 1.79
C LEU A 34 -13.32 -15.73 2.23
N GLU A 35 -12.88 -15.53 3.48
CA GLU A 35 -12.33 -14.26 4.00
C GLU A 35 -11.32 -13.58 3.08
N PRO A 36 -10.30 -14.25 2.51
CA PRO A 36 -9.35 -13.58 1.60
C PRO A 36 -9.99 -13.08 0.29
N TYR A 37 -11.20 -13.55 -0.04
CA TYR A 37 -11.98 -13.09 -1.18
C TYR A 37 -13.10 -12.12 -0.78
N ALA A 38 -13.27 -11.84 0.52
CA ALA A 38 -14.20 -10.83 0.99
C ALA A 38 -13.76 -9.47 0.44
N VAL A 39 -14.69 -8.80 -0.24
CA VAL A 39 -14.44 -7.57 -0.99
C VAL A 39 -14.03 -6.46 -0.04
N GLY A 40 -12.75 -6.04 -0.09
CA GLY A 40 -12.26 -4.86 0.63
C GLY A 40 -10.84 -4.99 1.14
N GLU A 41 -10.50 -6.12 1.76
CA GLU A 41 -9.23 -6.28 2.48
C GLU A 41 -8.05 -6.53 1.53
N GLY A 42 -8.23 -7.34 0.48
CA GLY A 42 -7.23 -7.48 -0.58
C GLY A 42 -7.03 -6.22 -1.42
N ALA A 43 -8.05 -5.35 -1.50
CA ALA A 43 -7.96 -4.13 -2.30
C ALA A 43 -7.01 -3.09 -1.68
N THR A 44 -7.01 -2.93 -0.34
CA THR A 44 -6.10 -1.98 0.32
C THR A 44 -4.64 -2.43 0.23
N VAL A 45 -4.38 -3.75 0.31
CA VAL A 45 -3.04 -4.32 0.09
C VAL A 45 -2.55 -4.03 -1.33
N ILE A 46 -3.39 -4.26 -2.34
CA ILE A 46 -3.03 -3.99 -3.74
C ILE A 46 -2.78 -2.50 -3.98
N VAL A 47 -3.60 -1.61 -3.40
CA VAL A 47 -3.42 -0.16 -3.50
C VAL A 47 -2.12 0.27 -2.82
N ALA A 48 -1.81 -0.27 -1.64
CA ALA A 48 -0.56 0.02 -0.96
C ALA A 48 0.65 -0.39 -1.80
N GLU A 49 0.67 -1.64 -2.31
CA GLU A 49 1.80 -2.15 -3.10
C GLU A 49 1.99 -1.43 -4.42
N ARG A 50 0.90 -1.24 -5.19
CA ARG A 50 0.97 -0.54 -6.48
C ARG A 50 1.24 0.95 -6.31
N GLY A 51 0.69 1.56 -5.27
CA GLY A 51 0.92 2.97 -4.96
C GLY A 51 2.36 3.23 -4.53
N ALA A 52 2.91 2.38 -3.64
CA ALA A 52 4.32 2.49 -3.24
C ALA A 52 5.27 2.25 -4.41
N ALA A 53 4.97 1.28 -5.28
CA ALA A 53 5.73 1.05 -6.51
C ALA A 53 5.66 2.26 -7.45
N ARG A 54 4.45 2.77 -7.74
CA ARG A 54 4.26 3.95 -8.58
C ARG A 54 5.04 5.16 -8.05
N LEU A 55 4.95 5.45 -6.75
CA LEU A 55 5.67 6.57 -6.16
C LEU A 55 7.19 6.41 -6.32
N ALA A 56 7.74 5.22 -6.04
CA ALA A 56 9.17 4.99 -6.06
C ALA A 56 9.77 4.81 -7.47
N GLU A 57 9.00 4.26 -8.41
CA GLU A 57 9.50 3.81 -9.72
C GLU A 57 9.07 4.73 -10.87
N SER A 58 8.06 5.58 -10.66
CA SER A 58 7.62 6.56 -11.67
C SER A 58 7.50 7.98 -11.13
N SER A 59 6.67 8.20 -10.10
CA SER A 59 6.28 9.57 -9.73
C SER A 59 7.46 10.37 -9.18
N LEU A 60 8.25 9.79 -8.27
CA LEU A 60 9.40 10.43 -7.64
C LEU A 60 10.74 9.94 -8.19
N ALA A 61 10.71 9.04 -9.17
CA ALA A 61 11.91 8.46 -9.74
C ALA A 61 12.78 9.53 -10.43
N GLU A 62 14.08 9.31 -10.44
CA GLU A 62 15.01 10.15 -11.18
C GLU A 62 14.62 10.19 -12.68
N PRO A 63 14.38 11.38 -13.29
CA PRO A 63 13.89 11.48 -14.68
C PRO A 63 14.78 10.76 -15.69
N SER A 64 16.10 10.78 -15.49
CA SER A 64 17.07 10.10 -16.35
C SER A 64 17.05 8.58 -16.25
N LEU A 65 16.41 8.02 -15.22
CA LEU A 65 16.31 6.59 -14.94
C LEU A 65 14.87 6.06 -15.03
N ALA A 66 13.89 6.94 -15.28
CA ALA A 66 12.49 6.59 -15.45
C ALA A 66 12.32 5.58 -16.60
N GLY A 67 11.66 4.45 -16.32
CA GLY A 67 11.42 3.38 -17.31
C GLY A 67 12.53 2.33 -17.46
N ALA A 68 13.65 2.45 -16.74
CA ALA A 68 14.74 1.45 -16.75
C ALA A 68 14.48 0.21 -15.86
N GLY A 69 13.31 0.12 -15.22
CA GLY A 69 12.80 -1.10 -14.58
C GLY A 69 13.45 -1.53 -13.26
N SER A 70 14.39 -0.77 -12.69
CA SER A 70 14.92 -0.99 -11.34
C SER A 70 15.87 0.13 -10.91
N THR A 71 15.37 1.33 -10.67
CA THR A 71 16.17 2.32 -9.93
C THR A 71 15.37 2.78 -8.74
N ALA A 72 15.75 2.23 -7.59
CA ALA A 72 15.25 2.66 -6.28
C ALA A 72 15.87 4.02 -5.92
N THR A 73 15.89 4.96 -6.87
CA THR A 73 16.57 6.25 -6.76
C THR A 73 15.58 7.34 -7.08
N LEU A 74 15.28 8.17 -6.09
CA LEU A 74 14.38 9.30 -6.24
C LEU A 74 15.17 10.56 -6.60
N SER A 75 14.59 11.39 -7.46
CA SER A 75 15.11 12.73 -7.73
C SER A 75 14.91 13.61 -6.49
N HIS A 76 15.98 14.27 -6.05
CA HIS A 76 15.91 15.20 -4.92
C HIS A 76 14.94 16.36 -5.21
N ALA A 77 15.07 17.00 -6.38
CA ALA A 77 14.23 18.13 -6.77
C ALA A 77 12.74 17.74 -6.85
N CYS A 78 12.43 16.61 -7.50
CA CYS A 78 11.04 16.17 -7.62
C CYS A 78 10.44 15.68 -6.30
N THR A 79 11.25 15.04 -5.44
CA THR A 79 10.80 14.63 -4.10
C THR A 79 10.52 15.84 -3.22
N LEU A 80 11.41 16.84 -3.24
CA LEU A 80 11.22 18.10 -2.53
C LEU A 80 9.94 18.80 -2.98
N ALA A 81 9.82 19.09 -4.28
CA ALA A 81 8.67 19.80 -4.86
C ALA A 81 7.34 19.07 -4.60
N PHE A 82 7.34 17.73 -4.65
CA PHE A 82 6.16 16.93 -4.34
C PHE A 82 5.68 17.14 -2.90
N PHE A 83 6.58 17.14 -1.92
CA PHE A 83 6.22 17.32 -0.50
C PHE A 83 6.07 18.79 -0.08
N ASP A 84 6.65 19.73 -0.82
CA ASP A 84 6.47 21.18 -0.60
C ASP A 84 5.14 21.71 -1.17
N GLY A 85 4.40 20.88 -1.91
CA GLY A 85 3.11 21.25 -2.47
C GLY A 85 3.23 22.09 -3.74
N THR A 86 4.36 22.01 -4.45
CA THR A 86 4.52 22.65 -5.76
C THR A 86 3.49 22.11 -6.75
N ASP A 87 3.01 22.96 -7.66
CA ASP A 87 2.11 22.54 -8.74
C ASP A 87 2.84 21.63 -9.75
N ALA A 88 2.13 20.62 -10.27
CA ALA A 88 2.72 19.63 -11.18
C ALA A 88 3.27 20.23 -12.48
N GLU A 89 2.56 21.22 -13.01
CA GLU A 89 2.97 21.93 -14.23
C GLU A 89 4.30 22.66 -14.00
N ALA A 90 4.41 23.40 -12.89
CA ALA A 90 5.62 24.13 -12.52
C ALA A 90 6.81 23.18 -12.28
N ALA A 91 6.60 22.09 -11.53
CA ALA A 91 7.65 21.10 -11.27
C ALA A 91 8.09 20.35 -12.54
N SER A 92 7.17 20.10 -13.47
CA SER A 92 7.50 19.50 -14.76
C SER A 92 8.35 20.44 -15.62
N ASP A 93 8.03 21.73 -15.65
CA ASP A 93 8.79 22.72 -16.43
C ASP A 93 10.19 22.97 -15.84
N GLU A 94 10.35 22.89 -14.52
CA GLU A 94 11.60 23.18 -13.83
C GLU A 94 12.54 21.97 -13.73
N SER A 95 12.00 20.79 -13.46
CA SER A 95 12.79 19.59 -13.08
C SER A 95 12.36 18.31 -13.79
N ASP A 96 11.53 18.38 -14.83
CA ASP A 96 11.02 17.23 -15.60
C ASP A 96 10.32 16.18 -14.70
N CYS A 97 9.63 16.63 -13.64
CA CYS A 97 8.93 15.74 -12.72
C CYS A 97 7.71 15.07 -13.37
N ALA A 98 7.54 13.77 -13.10
CA ALA A 98 6.54 12.93 -13.77
C ALA A 98 5.22 12.76 -13.00
N TRP A 99 5.12 13.28 -11.78
CA TRP A 99 3.89 13.24 -10.99
C TRP A 99 2.86 14.24 -11.51
N THR A 100 1.58 13.91 -11.30
CA THR A 100 0.43 14.66 -11.84
C THR A 100 -0.34 15.42 -10.77
N ALA A 101 -0.18 15.01 -9.50
CA ALA A 101 -0.60 15.75 -8.33
C ALA A 101 0.48 15.60 -7.24
N ASN A 102 0.55 16.58 -6.34
CA ASN A 102 1.57 16.63 -5.28
C ASN A 102 1.09 15.91 -4.00
N ALA A 103 1.86 16.03 -2.91
CA ALA A 103 1.56 15.39 -1.64
C ALA A 103 0.21 15.81 -1.01
N ASP A 104 -0.29 17.02 -1.30
CA ASP A 104 -1.55 17.51 -0.74
C ASP A 104 -2.77 16.82 -1.38
N ASP A 105 -2.63 16.31 -2.60
CA ASP A 105 -3.64 15.52 -3.32
C ASP A 105 -3.09 14.14 -3.74
N LEU A 106 -2.62 13.40 -2.74
CA LEU A 106 -2.10 12.04 -2.91
C LEU A 106 -3.14 11.09 -3.52
N HIS A 107 -4.43 11.34 -3.31
CA HIS A 107 -5.53 10.58 -3.89
C HIS A 107 -5.59 10.73 -5.41
N ALA A 108 -5.52 11.96 -5.92
CA ALA A 108 -5.43 12.22 -7.34
C ALA A 108 -4.16 11.60 -7.93
N GLU A 109 -3.00 11.76 -7.28
CA GLU A 109 -1.75 11.19 -7.78
C GLU A 109 -1.87 9.67 -7.88
N LEU A 110 -2.40 8.98 -6.87
CA LEU A 110 -2.51 7.52 -6.91
C LEU A 110 -3.73 6.99 -7.67
N GLY A 111 -4.66 7.86 -8.09
CA GLY A 111 -5.92 7.46 -8.71
C GLY A 111 -6.83 6.68 -7.75
N VAL A 112 -6.79 7.01 -6.46
CA VAL A 112 -7.52 6.31 -5.39
C VAL A 112 -8.66 7.20 -4.92
N ALA A 113 -9.85 6.62 -4.72
CA ALA A 113 -11.02 7.37 -4.22
C ALA A 113 -10.82 7.90 -2.79
N ASP A 114 -11.29 9.12 -2.53
CA ASP A 114 -11.17 9.86 -1.25
C ASP A 114 -11.76 9.15 -0.03
N ARG A 115 -12.56 8.10 -0.24
CA ARG A 115 -13.15 7.31 0.84
C ARG A 115 -12.14 6.40 1.55
N ARG A 116 -10.96 6.21 0.96
CA ARG A 116 -9.85 5.46 1.58
C ARG A 116 -8.90 6.43 2.24
N GLY A 117 -8.36 6.08 3.38
CA GLY A 117 -7.27 6.83 3.97
C GLY A 117 -5.95 6.47 3.33
N LEU A 118 -5.12 7.48 3.08
CA LEU A 118 -3.76 7.32 2.55
C LEU A 118 -2.79 8.06 3.45
N ASN A 119 -1.66 7.41 3.77
CA ASN A 119 -0.56 8.02 4.49
C ASN A 119 0.76 7.62 3.82
N LEU A 120 1.51 8.60 3.35
CA LEU A 120 2.84 8.42 2.80
C LEU A 120 3.86 8.99 3.77
N THR A 121 4.89 8.21 4.09
CA THR A 121 6.03 8.69 4.89
C THR A 121 7.32 8.19 4.29
N VAL A 122 8.31 9.06 4.17
CA VAL A 122 9.70 8.68 3.90
C VAL A 122 10.47 8.79 5.20
N THR A 123 11.10 7.69 5.61
CA THR A 123 11.82 7.61 6.89
C THR A 123 13.28 7.29 6.69
N GLN A 124 14.11 7.84 7.57
CA GLN A 124 15.52 7.54 7.67
C GLN A 124 15.86 7.26 9.13
N ARG A 125 16.58 6.15 9.38
CA ARG A 125 16.98 5.72 10.74
C ARG A 125 15.80 5.70 11.75
N GLY A 126 14.59 5.41 11.28
CA GLY A 126 13.37 5.29 12.09
C GLY A 126 12.61 6.59 12.34
N SER A 127 13.08 7.74 11.84
CA SER A 127 12.37 9.02 11.93
C SER A 127 11.90 9.47 10.54
N VAL A 128 10.82 10.26 10.48
CA VAL A 128 10.40 10.92 9.23
C VAL A 128 11.53 11.84 8.78
N ALA A 129 12.01 11.64 7.57
CA ALA A 129 13.09 12.44 7.01
C ALA A 129 12.56 13.75 6.43
N SER A 130 13.45 14.72 6.28
CA SER A 130 13.15 16.04 5.76
C SER A 130 14.18 16.45 4.73
N LEU A 131 13.77 17.25 3.77
CA LEU A 131 14.66 17.90 2.80
C LEU A 131 14.63 19.42 3.03
N ASP A 132 15.66 20.11 2.59
CA ASP A 132 15.78 21.56 2.69
C ASP A 132 15.40 22.21 1.35
N ALA A 133 14.42 23.12 1.38
CA ALA A 133 14.01 23.98 0.28
C ALA A 133 14.43 25.42 0.62
N ASP A 134 15.62 25.84 0.18
CA ASP A 134 16.13 27.20 0.36
C ASP A 134 16.03 27.75 1.80
N GLY A 135 16.34 26.90 2.79
CA GLY A 135 16.29 27.21 4.23
C GLY A 135 14.96 26.88 4.90
N THR A 136 14.00 26.31 4.17
CA THR A 136 12.74 25.79 4.70
C THR A 136 12.82 24.26 4.79
N VAL A 137 12.58 23.70 5.98
CA VAL A 137 12.62 22.25 6.19
C VAL A 137 11.27 21.64 5.82
N VAL A 138 11.25 20.83 4.76
CA VAL A 138 10.09 20.11 4.25
C VAL A 138 10.10 18.68 4.78
N ALA A 139 9.13 18.32 5.62
CA ALA A 139 9.00 16.95 6.13
C ALA A 139 8.38 16.03 5.07
N MET A 140 9.01 14.89 4.79
CA MET A 140 8.53 13.94 3.78
C MET A 140 7.39 13.05 4.32
N ARG A 141 6.24 13.68 4.56
CA ARG A 141 4.98 13.06 5.00
C ARG A 141 3.81 13.64 4.25
N ALA A 142 2.87 12.79 3.84
CA ALA A 142 1.63 13.20 3.20
C ALA A 142 0.44 12.41 3.76
N GLY A 143 -0.73 13.07 3.80
CA GLY A 143 -1.96 12.50 4.32
C GLY A 143 -2.05 12.41 5.86
N PRO A 144 -3.24 12.05 6.38
CA PRO A 144 -3.49 11.93 7.82
C PRO A 144 -2.73 10.76 8.45
N GLU A 145 -2.61 10.77 9.78
CA GLU A 145 -2.05 9.63 10.51
C GLU A 145 -3.02 8.43 10.47
N PRO A 146 -2.52 7.19 10.31
CA PRO A 146 -3.39 6.02 10.29
C PRO A 146 -4.20 5.88 11.59
N PRO A 147 -5.50 5.54 11.51
CA PRO A 147 -6.33 5.33 12.68
C PRO A 147 -5.88 4.10 13.46
N ARG A 148 -6.14 4.10 14.77
CA ARG A 148 -5.87 2.94 15.65
C ARG A 148 -7.01 1.93 15.70
N SER A 149 -8.16 2.27 15.13
CA SER A 149 -9.41 1.51 15.21
C SER A 149 -9.72 0.67 13.97
N GLU A 150 -8.91 0.79 12.91
CA GLU A 150 -9.16 0.14 11.61
C GLU A 150 -7.94 -0.67 11.18
N SER A 151 -8.16 -1.66 10.32
CA SER A 151 -7.08 -2.43 9.69
C SER A 151 -6.32 -1.56 8.70
N VAL A 152 -5.00 -1.49 8.84
CA VAL A 152 -4.12 -0.71 7.95
C VAL A 152 -3.24 -1.65 7.14
N SER A 153 -3.35 -1.56 5.82
CA SER A 153 -2.44 -2.21 4.89
C SER A 153 -1.25 -1.30 4.59
N ALA A 154 -0.04 -1.84 4.54
CA ALA A 154 1.16 -1.03 4.28
C ALA A 154 2.10 -1.73 3.31
N ALA A 155 2.71 -0.95 2.42
CA ALA A 155 3.78 -1.38 1.53
C ALA A 155 4.97 -0.45 1.71
N SER A 156 6.19 -0.98 1.55
CA SER A 156 7.41 -0.19 1.66
C SER A 156 8.37 -0.44 0.50
N ARG A 157 9.14 0.59 0.14
CA ARG A 157 10.26 0.53 -0.79
C ARG A 157 11.49 1.11 -0.12
N ILE A 158 12.61 0.42 -0.28
CA ILE A 158 13.92 0.97 0.07
C ILE A 158 14.36 1.80 -1.12
N VAL A 159 14.69 3.06 -0.89
CA VAL A 159 15.05 4.02 -1.93
C VAL A 159 16.27 4.81 -1.51
N THR A 160 16.98 5.40 -2.46
CA THR A 160 18.04 6.38 -2.25
C THR A 160 17.58 7.71 -2.81
N ILE A 161 17.94 8.82 -2.17
CA ILE A 161 17.70 10.16 -2.69
C ILE A 161 19.07 10.74 -3.04
N ASN A 162 19.25 11.15 -4.29
CA ASN A 162 20.48 11.76 -4.75
C ASN A 162 20.42 13.27 -4.52
N ASP A 163 20.94 13.74 -3.39
CA ASP A 163 21.12 15.18 -3.17
C ASP A 163 22.39 15.65 -3.93
N PRO A 164 22.27 16.52 -4.95
CA PRO A 164 23.43 17.04 -5.67
C PRO A 164 24.32 17.96 -4.82
N GLY A 165 23.81 18.50 -3.71
CA GLY A 165 24.55 19.31 -2.75
C GLY A 165 25.41 18.49 -1.79
N ASP A 166 25.07 17.22 -1.60
CA ASP A 166 25.77 16.34 -0.67
C ASP A 166 26.87 15.54 -1.38
N ARG A 167 28.11 15.66 -0.89
CA ARG A 167 29.27 14.93 -1.44
C ARG A 167 29.44 13.54 -0.85
N GLU A 168 28.58 13.17 0.09
CA GLU A 168 28.55 11.85 0.69
C GLU A 168 27.88 10.79 -0.21
N SER A 169 27.97 9.53 0.20
CA SER A 169 27.33 8.42 -0.52
C SER A 169 25.80 8.57 -0.47
N PRO A 170 25.06 8.13 -1.50
CA PRO A 170 23.60 8.21 -1.51
C PRO A 170 23.01 7.59 -0.24
N GLU A 171 22.26 8.39 0.52
CA GLU A 171 21.65 7.90 1.75
C GLU A 171 20.42 7.03 1.44
N THR A 172 20.23 5.99 2.25
CA THR A 172 19.11 5.06 2.10
C THR A 172 17.92 5.49 2.97
N TYR A 173 16.76 5.54 2.35
CA TYR A 173 15.48 5.88 2.93
C TYR A 173 14.50 4.71 2.77
N ARG A 174 13.47 4.72 3.61
CA ARG A 174 12.32 3.82 3.49
C ARG A 174 11.07 4.64 3.20
N LEU A 175 10.57 4.52 1.98
CA LEU A 175 9.26 5.03 1.57
C LEU A 175 8.20 4.02 1.99
N THR A 176 7.20 4.45 2.76
CA THR A 176 6.10 3.61 3.22
C THR A 176 4.77 4.27 2.87
N LEU A 177 3.93 3.55 2.13
CA LEU A 177 2.55 3.92 1.87
C LEU A 177 1.62 3.04 2.72
N ARG A 178 0.72 3.68 3.47
CA ARG A 178 -0.30 3.02 4.29
C ARG A 178 -1.68 3.38 3.76
N VAL A 179 -2.57 2.39 3.75
CA VAL A 179 -3.92 2.47 3.20
C VAL A 179 -4.90 1.81 4.15
N TRP A 180 -6.04 2.47 4.41
CA TRP A 180 -7.15 1.93 5.17
C TRP A 180 -8.49 2.25 4.48
#